data_AF-A0A956JR57-F1
#
_entry.id   AF-A0A956JR57-F1
#
_cell.length_a   1.000
_cell.length_b   1.000
_cell.length_c   1.000
_cell.angle_alpha   90.00
_cell.angle_beta   90.00
_cell.angle_gamma   90.00
#
_symmetry.space_group_name_H-M   'P 1'
#
loop_
_entity.id
_entity.type
_entity.pdbx_description
1 polymer ?
#
loop_
_entity_poly.entity_id
_entity_poly.type
_entity_poly.pdbx_seq_one_letter_code
_entity_poly.pdbx_strand_id
1 'polypeptide(L)'
;MGLFSKRRVKKAVQRALASRSARVAVEASALDGLSDGEERADGWVQVAEALMEEGAEDDVVREALERATGASPSHWDAWALLAELEEQLDGRHEQAIAAYERLLAISPVADEARVELALLLLAHERVDEAREHIGALRRELTSEQGLELGRALFGAGALELAIDVLAPARERCLLELKQATFIDSFEALKSMHDELVRLHDEAYAEVHGREQVVVQSARAAQLDGGAPVNYSLLGESLMVDAPRIARELTLRTVRDEEQLADTLLAEGHRAHGLVMRGSAYLRQGRAGAAVREMRDACEADGSCFAAFLGLGAALACEHLDAESRVRQLEKVPPIEGIERVVVDYPVLTELERRVVDVSTYPLRACLPPLAEAGVTIRLLPADVRVVDVPELAPLAGERGDDHRTVDALGGVASLGARIAAARVLELLPIEAANGWTFGHELSHLAFYCLADEWHEEVVSLYERAVEAGYVVTAYAASNIDEFFAGTYEAYLRTRHHCHAQHELDDEGIVEQMFDLFDDLASAETEAEAEASG
;
A
#
# COMPACT_ATOMS: atom_id res chain seq x y z
N MET A 1 10.11 59.98 15.84
CA MET A 1 10.07 60.10 14.36
C MET A 1 8.99 59.22 13.72
N GLY A 2 8.73 57.99 14.19
CA GLY A 2 7.79 57.06 13.54
C GLY A 2 6.32 57.50 13.36
N LEU A 3 5.73 58.29 14.27
CA LEU A 3 4.32 58.73 14.12
C LEU A 3 4.07 59.70 12.97
N PHE A 4 5.05 60.54 12.62
CA PHE A 4 4.94 61.50 11.52
C PHE A 4 5.13 60.83 10.16
N SER A 5 6.04 59.85 10.09
CA SER A 5 6.27 58.99 8.92
C SER A 5 5.01 58.19 8.55
N LYS A 6 4.40 57.47 9.51
CA LYS A 6 3.15 56.71 9.29
C LYS A 6 1.98 57.57 8.79
N ARG A 7 1.83 58.80 9.32
CA ARG A 7 0.79 59.74 8.86
C ARG A 7 1.02 60.22 7.42
N ARG A 8 2.29 60.36 7.02
CA ARG A 8 2.67 60.80 5.67
C ARG A 8 2.39 59.71 4.64
N VAL A 9 2.82 58.47 4.90
CA VAL A 9 2.53 57.29 4.05
C VAL A 9 1.02 57.12 3.89
N LYS A 10 0.26 57.11 5.00
CA LYS A 10 -1.21 57.00 4.96
C LYS A 10 -1.88 58.06 4.08
N LYS A 11 -1.42 59.31 4.13
CA LYS A 11 -1.98 60.39 3.31
C LYS A 11 -1.62 60.23 1.82
N ALA A 12 -0.45 59.67 1.51
CA ALA A 12 -0.05 59.38 0.14
C ALA A 12 -0.85 58.21 -0.45
N VAL A 13 -1.02 57.11 0.30
CA VAL A 13 -1.87 55.97 -0.06
C VAL A 13 -3.31 56.42 -0.33
N GLN A 14 -3.92 57.19 0.58
CA GLN A 14 -5.28 57.72 0.40
C GLN A 14 -5.44 58.58 -0.86
N ARG A 15 -4.37 59.30 -1.27
CA ARG A 15 -4.41 60.10 -2.50
C ARG A 15 -4.26 59.26 -3.75
N ALA A 16 -3.46 58.20 -3.70
CA ALA A 16 -3.35 57.24 -4.79
C ALA A 16 -4.73 56.59 -5.03
N LEU A 17 -5.34 56.04 -3.98
CA LEU A 17 -6.63 55.35 -4.04
C LEU A 17 -7.83 56.29 -4.33
N ALA A 18 -7.71 57.61 -4.10
CA ALA A 18 -8.80 58.57 -4.40
C ALA A 18 -9.01 58.86 -5.91
N SER A 19 -8.21 58.26 -6.79
CA SER A 19 -8.39 58.42 -8.24
C SER A 19 -9.63 57.66 -8.74
N ARG A 20 -10.17 58.03 -9.91
CA ARG A 20 -11.40 57.43 -10.45
C ARG A 20 -11.22 56.01 -11.02
N SER A 21 -9.98 55.53 -11.17
CA SER A 21 -9.69 54.17 -11.63
C SER A 21 -8.38 53.67 -11.02
N ALA A 22 -8.34 52.37 -10.68
CA ALA A 22 -7.15 51.70 -10.13
C ALA A 22 -5.87 51.97 -10.95
N ARG A 23 -5.98 51.94 -12.28
CA ARG A 23 -4.85 52.23 -13.19
C ARG A 23 -4.30 53.65 -13.06
N VAL A 24 -5.17 54.64 -12.87
CA VAL A 24 -4.75 56.04 -12.66
C VAL A 24 -4.13 56.23 -11.28
N ALA A 25 -4.57 55.44 -10.28
CA ALA A 25 -3.99 55.46 -8.94
C ALA A 25 -2.50 55.06 -8.98
N VAL A 26 -2.17 54.08 -9.82
CA VAL A 26 -0.83 53.52 -9.98
C VAL A 26 0.07 54.39 -10.87
N GLU A 27 -0.42 54.96 -11.98
CA GLU A 27 0.40 55.76 -12.90
C GLU A 27 0.82 57.15 -12.36
N ALA A 28 0.01 57.79 -11.52
CA ALA A 28 0.20 59.18 -11.08
C ALA A 28 0.35 59.33 -9.55
N SER A 29 0.83 58.28 -8.89
CA SER A 29 0.76 58.14 -7.44
C SER A 29 1.57 59.18 -6.67
N ALA A 30 0.99 59.66 -5.56
CA ALA A 30 1.69 60.53 -4.61
C ALA A 30 2.83 59.82 -3.86
N LEU A 31 2.93 58.48 -4.00
CA LEU A 31 3.98 57.65 -3.39
C LEU A 31 5.35 57.90 -4.02
N ASP A 32 5.43 58.16 -5.32
CA ASP A 32 6.72 58.39 -6.01
C ASP A 32 7.47 59.62 -5.49
N GLY A 33 6.76 60.57 -4.87
CA GLY A 33 7.33 61.77 -4.24
C GLY A 33 7.88 61.58 -2.82
N LEU A 34 7.74 60.40 -2.21
CA LEU A 34 8.36 60.09 -0.92
C LEU A 34 9.88 59.86 -1.11
N SER A 35 10.70 60.44 -0.24
CA SER A 35 12.16 60.41 -0.38
C SER A 35 12.81 59.13 0.15
N ASP A 36 12.11 58.41 1.03
CA ASP A 36 12.59 57.17 1.64
C ASP A 36 12.12 55.97 0.80
N GLY A 37 13.02 55.05 0.48
CA GLY A 37 12.72 53.85 -0.29
C GLY A 37 11.78 52.92 0.46
N GLU A 38 11.99 52.78 1.76
CA GLU A 38 11.20 51.88 2.61
C GLU A 38 9.77 52.40 2.79
N GLU A 39 9.61 53.70 3.08
CA GLU A 39 8.27 54.31 3.17
C GLU A 39 7.51 54.29 1.83
N ARG A 40 8.24 54.32 0.70
CA ARG A 40 7.65 54.16 -0.62
C ARG A 40 7.15 52.75 -0.85
N ALA A 41 7.98 51.77 -0.54
CA ALA A 41 7.62 50.36 -0.66
C ALA A 41 6.43 50.02 0.25
N ASP A 42 6.45 50.41 1.53
CA ASP A 42 5.32 50.29 2.47
C ASP A 42 4.02 50.88 1.91
N GLY A 43 4.11 52.04 1.26
CA GLY A 43 2.95 52.70 0.67
C GLY A 43 2.43 51.99 -0.58
N TRP A 44 3.33 51.46 -1.42
CA TRP A 44 2.95 50.68 -2.59
C TRP A 44 2.36 49.32 -2.22
N VAL A 45 2.85 48.67 -1.16
CA VAL A 45 2.25 47.47 -0.56
C VAL A 45 0.81 47.74 -0.11
N GLN A 46 0.57 48.81 0.66
CA GLN A 46 -0.78 49.19 1.08
C GLN A 46 -1.73 49.51 -0.09
N VAL A 47 -1.20 49.99 -1.22
CA VAL A 47 -1.99 50.19 -2.44
C VAL A 47 -2.31 48.83 -3.07
N ALA A 48 -1.34 47.94 -3.20
CA ALA A 48 -1.56 46.59 -3.75
C ALA A 48 -2.60 45.80 -2.94
N GLU A 49 -2.50 45.80 -1.61
CA GLU A 49 -3.48 45.15 -0.73
C GLU A 49 -4.90 45.71 -0.95
N ALA A 50 -5.05 47.04 -1.01
CA ALA A 50 -6.34 47.67 -1.27
C ALA A 50 -6.90 47.34 -2.66
N LEU A 51 -6.02 47.23 -3.67
CA LEU A 51 -6.41 46.84 -5.02
C LEU A 51 -6.87 45.37 -5.07
N MET A 52 -6.22 44.47 -4.33
CA MET A 52 -6.65 43.08 -4.16
C MET A 52 -8.02 43.01 -3.48
N GLU A 53 -8.25 43.77 -2.40
CA GLU A 53 -9.55 43.84 -1.71
C GLU A 53 -10.68 44.35 -2.61
N GLU A 54 -10.38 45.26 -3.54
CA GLU A 54 -11.33 45.81 -4.51
C GLU A 54 -11.57 44.90 -5.74
N GLY A 55 -10.81 43.80 -5.87
CA GLY A 55 -10.87 42.92 -7.04
C GLY A 55 -10.39 43.59 -8.33
N ALA A 56 -9.36 44.45 -8.23
CA ALA A 56 -8.74 45.07 -9.40
C ALA A 56 -8.06 44.04 -10.31
N GLU A 57 -7.79 44.42 -11.56
CA GLU A 57 -7.08 43.56 -12.52
C GLU A 57 -5.66 43.22 -12.01
N ASP A 58 -5.26 41.95 -12.14
CA ASP A 58 -3.98 41.43 -11.59
C ASP A 58 -2.75 42.16 -12.14
N ASP A 59 -2.81 42.67 -13.37
CA ASP A 59 -1.74 43.46 -13.96
C ASP A 59 -1.54 44.80 -13.23
N VAL A 60 -2.61 45.40 -12.72
CA VAL A 60 -2.57 46.65 -11.93
C VAL A 60 -2.04 46.39 -10.53
N VAL A 61 -2.45 45.28 -9.90
CA VAL A 61 -1.91 44.85 -8.59
C VAL A 61 -0.41 44.58 -8.71
N ARG A 62 -0.01 43.81 -9.72
CA ARG A 62 1.39 43.51 -10.00
C ARG A 62 2.21 44.76 -10.26
N GLU A 63 1.71 45.73 -11.02
CA GLU A 63 2.42 46.99 -11.30
C GLU A 63 2.67 47.80 -10.01
N ALA A 64 1.75 47.74 -9.03
CA ALA A 64 1.96 48.34 -7.72
C ALA A 64 3.06 47.59 -6.92
N LEU A 65 3.05 46.26 -6.95
CA LEU A 65 4.07 45.43 -6.29
C LEU A 65 5.47 45.55 -6.92
N GLU A 66 5.56 45.66 -8.25
CA GLU A 66 6.81 45.95 -8.96
C GLU A 66 7.38 47.33 -8.60
N ARG A 67 6.50 48.33 -8.38
CA ARG A 67 6.94 49.63 -7.84
C ARG A 67 7.40 49.53 -6.38
N ALA A 68 6.78 48.68 -5.58
CA ALA A 68 7.21 48.44 -4.20
C ALA A 68 8.61 47.81 -4.15
N THR A 69 8.83 46.71 -4.88
CA THR A 69 10.13 46.03 -4.96
C THR A 69 11.21 46.88 -5.63
N GLY A 70 10.82 47.74 -6.59
CA GLY A 70 11.72 48.72 -7.20
C GLY A 70 12.09 49.87 -6.25
N ALA A 71 11.19 50.29 -5.37
CA ALA A 71 11.43 51.35 -4.38
C ALA A 71 12.34 50.88 -3.24
N SER A 72 12.22 49.62 -2.82
CA SER A 72 13.13 48.97 -1.88
C SER A 72 13.34 47.49 -2.25
N PRO A 73 14.51 47.14 -2.84
CA PRO A 73 14.81 45.77 -3.27
C PRO A 73 14.90 44.74 -2.14
N SER A 74 15.02 45.16 -0.88
CA SER A 74 15.05 44.29 0.29
C SER A 74 13.74 44.26 1.09
N HIS A 75 12.67 44.85 0.55
CA HIS A 75 11.38 44.94 1.25
C HIS A 75 10.64 43.60 1.23
N TRP A 76 10.59 42.94 2.39
CA TRP A 76 10.06 41.58 2.53
C TRP A 76 8.60 41.47 2.04
N ASP A 77 7.69 42.27 2.60
CA ASP A 77 6.26 42.16 2.31
C ASP A 77 5.91 42.41 0.84
N ALA A 78 6.74 43.21 0.15
CA ALA A 78 6.54 43.51 -1.26
C ALA A 78 6.88 42.30 -2.13
N TRP A 79 7.97 41.60 -1.80
CA TRP A 79 8.35 40.36 -2.49
C TRP A 79 7.42 39.19 -2.14
N ALA A 80 6.91 39.13 -0.90
CA ALA A 80 5.98 38.09 -0.46
C ALA A 80 4.66 38.16 -1.25
N LEU A 81 4.03 39.34 -1.29
CA LEU A 81 2.81 39.56 -2.06
C LEU A 81 3.04 39.39 -3.58
N LEU A 82 4.22 39.74 -4.09
CA LEU A 82 4.54 39.53 -5.50
C LEU A 82 4.70 38.05 -5.83
N ALA A 83 5.33 37.26 -4.96
CA ALA A 83 5.47 35.82 -5.14
C ALA A 83 4.11 35.13 -5.18
N GLU A 84 3.24 35.42 -4.21
CA GLU A 84 1.88 34.88 -4.13
C GLU A 84 1.05 35.24 -5.37
N LEU A 85 1.11 36.50 -5.81
CA LEU A 85 0.39 36.93 -7.02
C LEU A 85 0.90 36.23 -8.28
N GLU A 86 2.23 36.15 -8.46
CA GLU A 86 2.81 35.51 -9.65
C GLU A 86 2.55 34.00 -9.68
N GLU A 87 2.41 33.35 -8.52
CA GLU A 87 2.07 31.94 -8.41
C GLU A 87 0.62 31.67 -8.86
N GLN A 88 -0.32 32.55 -8.49
CA GLN A 88 -1.72 32.43 -8.86
C GLN A 88 -1.98 32.67 -10.36
N LEU A 89 -1.03 33.28 -11.07
CA LEU A 89 -1.17 33.64 -12.48
C LEU A 89 -0.68 32.55 -13.42
N ASP A 90 -1.54 32.17 -14.38
CA ASP A 90 -1.21 31.18 -15.40
C ASP A 90 0.06 31.54 -16.19
N GLY A 91 1.00 30.59 -16.23
CA GLY A 91 2.24 30.70 -17.00
C GLY A 91 3.29 31.62 -16.38
N ARG A 92 3.13 32.04 -15.11
CA ARG A 92 4.05 32.96 -14.42
C ARG A 92 4.90 32.32 -13.31
N HIS A 93 4.98 30.98 -13.31
CA HIS A 93 5.72 30.21 -12.30
C HIS A 93 7.20 30.57 -12.19
N GLU A 94 7.91 30.87 -13.30
CA GLU A 94 9.31 31.32 -13.22
C GLU A 94 9.46 32.68 -12.52
N GLN A 95 8.46 33.57 -12.64
CA GLN A 95 8.45 34.84 -11.93
C GLN A 95 8.18 34.64 -10.44
N ALA A 96 7.27 33.73 -10.09
CA ALA A 96 7.00 33.35 -8.71
C ALA A 96 8.24 32.71 -8.04
N ILE A 97 8.88 31.76 -8.71
CA ILE A 97 10.15 31.15 -8.27
C ILE A 97 11.21 32.23 -8.02
N ALA A 98 11.40 33.15 -8.98
CA ALA A 98 12.35 34.24 -8.82
C ALA A 98 12.01 35.17 -7.64
N ALA A 99 10.72 35.42 -7.37
CA ALA A 99 10.29 36.22 -6.23
C ALA A 99 10.54 35.50 -4.89
N TYR A 100 10.27 34.21 -4.80
CA TYR A 100 10.61 33.40 -3.62
C TYR A 100 12.12 33.29 -3.38
N GLU A 101 12.93 33.13 -4.44
CA GLU A 101 14.40 33.19 -4.32
C GLU A 101 14.88 34.54 -3.78
N ARG A 102 14.22 35.64 -4.16
CA ARG A 102 14.52 36.98 -3.61
C ARG A 102 14.18 37.08 -2.14
N LEU A 103 13.05 36.51 -1.70
CA LEU A 103 12.74 36.39 -0.28
C LEU A 103 13.87 35.64 0.43
N LEU A 104 14.25 34.45 -0.03
CA LEU A 104 15.32 33.68 0.60
C LEU A 104 16.69 34.38 0.59
N ALA A 105 16.96 35.26 -0.39
CA ALA A 105 18.14 36.12 -0.39
C ALA A 105 18.09 37.24 0.67
N ILE A 106 16.90 37.78 0.96
CA ILE A 106 16.67 38.79 2.01
C ILE A 106 16.75 38.14 3.39
N SER A 107 16.07 37.00 3.57
CA SER A 107 16.04 36.24 4.82
C SER A 107 16.26 34.74 4.53
N PRO A 108 17.51 34.25 4.66
CA PRO A 108 17.83 32.84 4.42
C PRO A 108 17.18 31.86 5.41
N VAL A 109 16.55 32.37 6.47
CA VAL A 109 15.92 31.60 7.55
C VAL A 109 14.39 31.59 7.47
N ALA A 110 13.82 32.14 6.39
CA ALA A 110 12.39 32.09 6.15
C ALA A 110 12.01 30.71 5.59
N ASP A 111 11.78 29.76 6.50
CA ASP A 111 11.42 28.39 6.15
C ASP A 111 10.03 28.34 5.47
N GLU A 112 9.11 29.23 5.82
CA GLU A 112 7.80 29.33 5.16
C GLU A 112 7.96 29.61 3.66
N ALA A 113 8.73 30.64 3.28
CA ALA A 113 9.02 30.95 1.88
C ALA A 113 9.77 29.81 1.15
N ARG A 114 10.52 28.99 1.90
CA ARG A 114 11.26 27.84 1.37
C ARG A 114 10.33 26.65 1.10
N VAL A 115 9.32 26.44 1.93
CA VAL A 115 8.26 25.44 1.72
C VAL A 115 7.45 25.79 0.48
N GLU A 116 6.96 27.03 0.36
CA GLU A 116 6.20 27.47 -0.82
C GLU A 116 7.01 27.32 -2.11
N LEU A 117 8.28 27.72 -2.10
CA LEU A 117 9.16 27.53 -3.24
C LEU A 117 9.34 26.05 -3.60
N ALA A 118 9.50 25.17 -2.60
CA ALA A 118 9.62 23.74 -2.86
C ALA A 118 8.34 23.15 -3.48
N LEU A 119 7.16 23.54 -2.98
CA LEU A 119 5.86 23.13 -3.54
C LEU A 119 5.71 23.58 -5.00
N LEU A 120 6.02 24.85 -5.27
CA LEU A 120 5.98 25.41 -6.61
C LEU A 120 6.94 24.70 -7.58
N LEU A 121 8.16 24.39 -7.12
CA LEU A 121 9.14 23.62 -7.90
C LEU A 121 8.62 22.21 -8.22
N LEU A 122 7.99 21.53 -7.25
CA LEU A 122 7.42 20.19 -7.45
C LEU A 122 6.25 20.20 -8.44
N ALA A 123 5.37 21.21 -8.36
CA ALA A 123 4.26 21.39 -9.30
C ALA A 123 4.73 21.58 -10.76
N HIS A 124 5.99 21.97 -10.94
CA HIS A 124 6.64 22.14 -12.25
C HIS A 124 7.76 21.12 -12.51
N GLU A 125 7.72 19.96 -11.85
CA GLU A 125 8.61 18.81 -12.08
C GLU A 125 10.10 19.10 -11.82
N ARG A 126 10.43 20.18 -11.09
CA ARG A 126 11.81 20.59 -10.72
C ARG A 126 12.24 19.95 -9.38
N VAL A 127 12.19 18.62 -9.34
CA VAL A 127 12.36 17.81 -8.10
C VAL A 127 13.74 18.02 -7.44
N ASP A 128 14.81 18.08 -8.22
CA ASP A 128 16.17 18.23 -7.67
C ASP A 128 16.36 19.58 -6.95
N GLU A 129 15.78 20.65 -7.48
CA GLU A 129 15.84 21.98 -6.86
C GLU A 129 14.96 22.02 -5.61
N ALA A 130 13.75 21.45 -5.67
CA ALA A 130 12.89 21.32 -4.50
C ALA A 130 13.59 20.58 -3.36
N ARG A 131 14.35 19.51 -3.67
CA ARG A 131 15.14 18.74 -2.70
C ARG A 131 16.20 19.61 -2.00
N GLU A 132 16.90 20.48 -2.72
CA GLU A 132 17.87 21.40 -2.10
C GLU A 132 17.18 22.36 -1.12
N HIS A 133 16.00 22.88 -1.49
CA HIS A 133 15.23 23.74 -0.62
C HIS A 133 14.70 22.99 0.61
N ILE A 134 14.13 21.80 0.47
CA ILE A 134 13.66 21.00 1.60
C ILE A 134 14.83 20.66 2.55
N GLY A 135 15.99 20.23 2.02
CA GLY A 135 17.17 19.92 2.82
C GLY A 135 17.79 21.12 3.57
N ALA A 136 17.43 22.35 3.19
CA ALA A 136 17.89 23.59 3.82
C ALA A 136 16.94 24.15 4.89
N LEU A 137 15.79 23.52 5.13
CA LEU A 137 14.86 23.91 6.19
C LEU A 137 15.54 23.82 7.56
N ARG A 138 15.34 24.84 8.40
CA ARG A 138 15.96 24.91 9.74
C ARG A 138 15.01 24.53 10.86
N ARG A 139 13.72 24.76 10.64
CA ARG A 139 12.63 24.42 11.56
C ARG A 139 11.98 23.13 11.08
N GLU A 140 11.53 22.35 12.05
CA GLU A 140 10.65 21.22 11.76
C GLU A 140 9.34 21.72 11.14
N LEU A 141 8.90 21.02 10.11
CA LEU A 141 7.62 21.28 9.46
C LEU A 141 6.47 21.09 10.43
N THR A 142 5.40 21.86 10.24
CA THR A 142 4.11 21.54 10.87
C THR A 142 3.53 20.27 10.25
N SER A 143 2.56 19.66 10.94
CA SER A 143 1.82 18.50 10.42
C SER A 143 1.17 18.79 9.05
N GLU A 144 0.65 20.01 8.88
CA GLU A 144 0.03 20.49 7.65
C GLU A 144 1.04 20.68 6.52
N GLN A 145 2.15 21.40 6.78
CA GLN A 145 3.22 21.59 5.78
C GLN A 145 3.85 20.27 5.36
N GLY A 146 4.05 19.35 6.30
CA GLY A 146 4.58 18.02 6.00
C GLY A 146 3.62 17.17 5.17
N LEU A 147 2.31 17.27 5.43
CA LEU A 147 1.31 16.59 4.60
C LEU A 147 1.27 17.17 3.18
N GLU A 148 1.30 18.49 3.05
CA GLU A 148 1.24 19.17 1.75
C GLU A 148 2.47 18.86 0.89
N LEU A 149 3.69 19.03 1.44
CA LEU A 149 4.93 18.65 0.77
C LEU A 149 4.96 17.15 0.48
N GLY A 150 4.51 16.31 1.41
CA GLY A 150 4.45 14.87 1.21
C GLY A 150 3.56 14.47 0.03
N ARG A 151 2.39 15.09 -0.12
CA ARG A 151 1.49 14.88 -1.28
C ARG A 151 2.17 15.30 -2.59
N ALA A 152 2.80 16.47 -2.62
CA ALA A 152 3.48 16.98 -3.80
C ALA A 152 4.66 16.07 -4.21
N LEU A 153 5.47 15.64 -3.24
CA LEU A 153 6.60 14.74 -3.46
C LEU A 153 6.15 13.36 -3.94
N PHE A 154 5.09 12.82 -3.35
CA PHE A 154 4.50 11.56 -3.78
C PHE A 154 4.02 11.65 -5.24
N GLY A 155 3.24 12.68 -5.58
CA GLY A 155 2.77 12.91 -6.95
C GLY A 155 3.90 13.11 -7.97
N ALA A 156 5.03 13.68 -7.55
CA ALA A 156 6.23 13.84 -8.38
C ALA A 156 7.12 12.58 -8.45
N GLY A 157 6.75 11.47 -7.80
CA GLY A 157 7.55 10.24 -7.75
C GLY A 157 8.84 10.36 -6.92
N ALA A 158 8.98 11.41 -6.12
CA ALA A 158 10.15 11.65 -5.26
C ALA A 158 9.99 10.93 -3.90
N LEU A 159 9.78 9.62 -3.95
CA LEU A 159 9.22 8.83 -2.85
C LEU A 159 10.12 8.79 -1.61
N GLU A 160 11.44 8.65 -1.74
CA GLU A 160 12.34 8.66 -0.58
C GLU A 160 12.26 9.98 0.18
N LEU A 161 12.18 11.10 -0.56
CA LEU A 161 12.05 12.41 0.05
C LEU A 161 10.64 12.61 0.65
N ALA A 162 9.61 12.04 0.03
CA ALA A 162 8.26 12.02 0.59
C ALA A 162 8.24 11.29 1.94
N ILE A 163 8.87 10.11 2.04
CA ILE A 163 9.00 9.34 3.29
C ILE A 163 9.70 10.20 4.38
N ASP A 164 10.82 10.83 4.03
CA ASP A 164 11.61 11.66 4.95
C ASP A 164 10.82 12.86 5.51
N VAL A 165 9.93 13.45 4.70
CA VAL A 165 9.07 14.57 5.09
C VAL A 165 7.84 14.11 5.89
N LEU A 166 7.21 13.01 5.45
CA LEU A 166 5.97 12.51 6.04
C LEU A 166 6.19 11.88 7.42
N ALA A 167 7.31 11.19 7.64
CA ALA A 167 7.60 10.52 8.91
C ALA A 167 7.56 11.46 10.13
N PRO A 168 8.30 12.58 10.18
CA PRO A 168 8.23 13.52 11.31
C PRO A 168 6.88 14.22 11.40
N ALA A 169 6.22 14.52 10.28
CA ALA A 169 4.90 15.15 10.25
C ALA A 169 3.82 14.26 10.88
N ARG A 170 3.84 12.96 10.58
CA ARG A 170 2.97 11.95 11.18
C ARG A 170 3.15 11.87 12.70
N GLU A 171 4.40 11.80 13.18
CA GLU A 171 4.70 11.72 14.61
C GLU A 171 4.21 12.96 15.37
N ARG A 172 4.41 14.13 14.77
CA ARG A 172 3.93 15.40 15.30
C ARG A 172 2.40 15.44 15.36
N CYS A 173 1.72 15.09 14.27
CA CYS A 173 0.27 15.07 14.20
C CYS A 173 -0.33 14.11 15.26
N LEU A 174 0.30 12.96 15.49
CA LEU A 174 -0.10 12.03 16.55
C LEU A 174 0.02 12.65 17.94
N LEU A 175 1.06 13.44 18.19
CA LEU A 175 1.23 14.16 19.47
C LEU A 175 0.16 15.24 19.64
N GLU A 176 -0.12 16.01 18.59
CA GLU A 176 -1.19 17.02 18.54
C GLU A 176 -2.56 16.38 18.80
N LEU A 177 -2.84 15.23 18.17
CA LEU A 177 -4.07 14.46 18.36
C LEU A 177 -4.23 13.98 19.81
N LYS A 178 -3.16 13.49 20.44
CA LYS A 178 -3.15 13.07 21.86
C LYS A 178 -3.40 14.23 22.83
N GLN A 179 -3.12 15.47 22.41
CA GLN A 179 -3.30 16.68 23.21
C GLN A 179 -4.61 17.41 22.90
N ALA A 180 -5.36 16.99 21.88
CA ALA A 180 -6.59 17.63 21.47
C ALA A 180 -7.66 17.55 22.56
N THR A 181 -8.27 18.69 22.88
CA THR A 181 -9.28 18.82 23.95
C THR A 181 -10.69 19.08 23.42
N PHE A 182 -10.82 19.52 22.16
CA PHE A 182 -12.09 19.79 21.49
C PHE A 182 -12.38 18.73 20.43
N ILE A 183 -13.66 18.38 20.27
CA ILE A 183 -14.11 17.33 19.34
C ILE A 183 -13.79 17.72 17.89
N ASP A 184 -14.15 18.93 17.46
CA ASP A 184 -13.94 19.36 16.06
C ASP A 184 -12.45 19.39 15.68
N SER A 185 -11.59 19.82 16.60
CA SER A 185 -10.13 19.80 16.38
C SER A 185 -9.58 18.37 16.36
N PHE A 186 -10.17 17.47 17.16
CA PHE A 186 -9.78 16.07 17.20
C PHE A 186 -10.12 15.36 15.89
N GLU A 187 -11.31 15.57 15.32
CA GLU A 187 -11.70 14.95 14.04
C GLU A 187 -10.81 15.41 12.88
N ALA A 188 -10.51 16.72 12.81
CA ALA A 188 -9.62 17.26 11.79
C ALA A 188 -8.19 16.70 11.91
N LEU A 189 -7.63 16.68 13.13
CA LEU A 189 -6.31 16.10 13.38
C LEU A 189 -6.27 14.60 13.12
N LYS A 190 -7.34 13.87 13.45
CA LYS A 190 -7.43 12.44 13.18
C LYS A 190 -7.43 12.19 11.68
N SER A 191 -8.24 12.92 10.91
CA SER A 191 -8.28 12.80 9.45
C SER A 191 -6.91 13.07 8.82
N MET A 192 -6.24 14.14 9.25
CA MET A 192 -4.90 14.50 8.80
C MET A 192 -3.87 13.42 9.16
N HIS A 193 -3.91 12.90 10.39
CA HIS A 193 -3.03 11.84 10.85
C HIS A 193 -3.24 10.55 10.05
N ASP A 194 -4.49 10.13 9.84
CA ASP A 194 -4.84 8.92 9.08
C ASP A 194 -4.34 9.04 7.63
N GLU A 195 -4.40 10.23 7.04
CA GLU A 195 -3.83 10.50 5.73
C GLU A 195 -2.30 10.53 5.71
N LEU A 196 -1.65 11.17 6.68
CA LEU A 196 -0.19 11.16 6.82
C LEU A 196 0.34 9.72 6.93
N VAL A 197 -0.33 8.87 7.72
CA VAL A 197 -0.02 7.43 7.83
C VAL A 197 -0.17 6.75 6.48
N ARG A 198 -1.34 6.89 5.83
CA ARG A 198 -1.63 6.23 4.55
C ARG A 198 -0.60 6.60 3.48
N LEU A 199 -0.33 7.89 3.31
CA LEU A 199 0.57 8.39 2.27
C LEU A 199 2.02 7.99 2.54
N HIS A 200 2.45 8.04 3.81
CA HIS A 200 3.77 7.56 4.21
C HIS A 200 3.91 6.07 3.89
N ASP A 201 2.95 5.25 4.31
CA ASP A 201 3.03 3.79 4.20
C ASP A 201 2.97 3.34 2.74
N GLU A 202 2.24 4.06 1.88
CA GLU A 202 2.23 3.83 0.44
C GLU A 202 3.59 4.17 -0.20
N ALA A 203 4.14 5.36 0.10
CA ALA A 203 5.47 5.75 -0.37
C ALA A 203 6.54 4.75 0.07
N TYR A 204 6.46 4.33 1.33
CA TYR A 204 7.39 3.37 1.91
C TYR A 204 7.25 1.98 1.30
N ALA A 205 6.02 1.53 1.04
CA ALA A 205 5.77 0.26 0.36
C ALA A 205 6.36 0.27 -1.06
N GLU A 206 6.15 1.34 -1.82
CA GLU A 206 6.66 1.46 -3.18
C GLU A 206 8.19 1.44 -3.24
N VAL A 207 8.88 2.09 -2.29
CA VAL A 207 10.35 2.08 -2.22
C VAL A 207 10.89 0.77 -1.66
N HIS A 208 10.37 0.31 -0.52
CA HIS A 208 11.01 -0.74 0.30
C HIS A 208 10.32 -2.10 0.24
N GLY A 209 9.13 -2.19 -0.33
CA GLY A 209 8.27 -3.36 -0.28
C GLY A 209 7.21 -3.22 0.81
N ARG A 210 5.97 -3.59 0.50
CA ARG A 210 4.82 -3.48 1.43
C ARG A 210 5.03 -4.24 2.73
N GLU A 211 5.73 -5.37 2.66
CA GLU A 211 6.13 -6.18 3.82
C GLU A 211 6.98 -5.38 4.83
N GLN A 212 7.75 -4.39 4.38
CA GLN A 212 8.61 -3.59 5.25
C GLN A 212 7.85 -2.54 6.07
N VAL A 213 6.62 -2.17 5.67
CA VAL A 213 5.79 -1.20 6.40
C VAL A 213 5.51 -1.68 7.82
N VAL A 214 5.22 -2.96 7.99
CA VAL A 214 4.87 -3.52 9.31
C VAL A 214 6.03 -3.53 10.29
N VAL A 215 7.27 -3.63 9.80
CA VAL A 215 8.46 -3.54 10.64
C VAL A 215 8.57 -2.16 11.29
N GLN A 216 8.16 -1.10 10.60
CA GLN A 216 8.15 0.23 11.21
C GLN A 216 7.15 0.30 12.37
N SER A 217 5.93 -0.18 12.15
CA SER A 217 4.89 -0.27 13.18
C SER A 217 5.33 -1.15 14.36
N ALA A 218 6.04 -2.26 14.08
CA ALA A 218 6.65 -3.12 15.09
C ALA A 218 7.68 -2.38 15.94
N ARG A 219 8.61 -1.66 15.28
CA ARG A 219 9.66 -0.87 15.94
C ARG A 219 9.09 0.26 16.80
N ALA A 220 7.94 0.82 16.40
CA ALA A 220 7.23 1.82 17.17
C ALA A 220 6.44 1.25 18.38
N ALA A 221 6.51 -0.07 18.63
CA ALA A 221 5.73 -0.78 19.64
C ALA A 221 4.21 -0.57 19.50
N GLN A 222 3.74 -0.39 18.26
CA GLN A 222 2.33 -0.16 17.94
C GLN A 222 1.59 -1.43 17.52
N LEU A 223 2.27 -2.58 17.44
CA LEU A 223 1.64 -3.85 17.08
C LEU A 223 0.99 -4.53 18.28
N ASP A 224 -0.26 -4.95 18.10
CA ASP A 224 -0.93 -5.89 18.99
C ASP A 224 -0.26 -7.27 18.89
N GLY A 225 0.49 -7.67 19.92
CA GLY A 225 1.13 -8.97 20.00
C GLY A 225 0.17 -10.16 20.12
N GLY A 226 -1.14 -9.91 20.25
CA GLY A 226 -2.19 -10.92 20.17
C GLY A 226 -2.72 -11.15 18.76
N ALA A 227 -2.54 -10.21 17.83
CA ALA A 227 -3.14 -10.31 16.50
C ALA A 227 -2.31 -11.23 15.58
N PRO A 228 -2.88 -12.32 15.05
CA PRO A 228 -2.15 -13.27 14.19
C PRO A 228 -1.47 -12.61 12.98
N VAL A 229 -2.19 -11.65 12.36
CA VAL A 229 -1.75 -10.95 11.15
C VAL A 229 -0.42 -10.23 11.30
N ASN A 230 -0.12 -9.71 12.51
CA ASN A 230 1.11 -8.97 12.78
C ASN A 230 2.35 -9.87 12.69
N TYR A 231 2.23 -11.14 13.10
CA TYR A 231 3.31 -12.12 13.00
C TYR A 231 3.51 -12.60 11.57
N SER A 232 2.43 -12.79 10.80
CA SER A 232 2.53 -13.11 9.38
C SER A 232 3.29 -12.02 8.63
N LEU A 233 2.87 -10.77 8.78
CA LEU A 233 3.50 -9.63 8.11
C LEU A 233 4.97 -9.43 8.53
N LEU A 234 5.30 -9.63 9.82
CA LEU A 234 6.69 -9.60 10.28
C LEU A 234 7.52 -10.76 9.69
N GLY A 235 6.93 -11.95 9.60
CA GLY A 235 7.55 -13.10 8.95
C GLY A 235 7.83 -12.83 7.48
N GLU A 236 6.87 -12.30 6.74
CA GLU A 236 7.01 -11.91 5.33
C GLU A 236 8.13 -10.90 5.13
N SER A 237 8.23 -9.90 6.01
CA SER A 237 9.32 -8.92 5.96
C SER A 237 10.71 -9.54 6.20
N LEU A 238 10.83 -10.41 7.20
CA LEU A 238 12.09 -11.10 7.49
C LEU A 238 12.49 -12.06 6.36
N MET A 239 11.52 -12.57 5.61
CA MET A 239 11.70 -13.59 4.59
C MET A 239 12.48 -13.09 3.36
N VAL A 240 12.29 -11.82 2.98
CA VAL A 240 12.90 -11.22 1.77
C VAL A 240 14.43 -11.30 1.81
N ASP A 241 15.04 -10.87 2.91
CA ASP A 241 16.51 -10.85 3.05
C ASP A 241 17.08 -12.10 3.73
N ALA A 242 16.22 -13.08 4.08
CA ALA A 242 16.66 -14.27 4.81
C ALA A 242 17.60 -15.14 3.97
N PRO A 243 18.64 -15.73 4.59
CA PRO A 243 19.39 -16.79 3.93
C PRO A 243 18.46 -18.00 3.69
N ARG A 244 18.75 -18.78 2.65
CA ARG A 244 18.06 -20.05 2.45
C ARG A 244 18.37 -21.00 3.61
N ILE A 245 17.36 -21.34 4.39
CA ILE A 245 17.47 -22.19 5.59
C ILE A 245 16.97 -23.63 5.36
N ALA A 246 16.08 -23.84 4.40
CA ALA A 246 15.48 -25.15 4.14
C ALA A 246 16.51 -26.15 3.59
N ARG A 247 16.61 -27.32 4.26
CA ARG A 247 17.43 -28.45 3.80
C ARG A 247 16.80 -29.19 2.62
N GLU A 248 15.48 -29.28 2.63
CA GLU A 248 14.68 -29.88 1.56
C GLU A 248 13.53 -28.95 1.21
N LEU A 249 13.20 -28.88 -0.08
CA LEU A 249 12.16 -27.98 -0.60
C LEU A 249 10.79 -28.66 -0.72
N THR A 250 10.72 -29.97 -0.47
CA THR A 250 9.53 -30.80 -0.64
C THR A 250 8.80 -30.94 0.69
N LEU A 251 7.47 -30.86 0.67
CA LEU A 251 6.68 -31.19 1.85
C LEU A 251 6.84 -32.67 2.19
N ARG A 252 6.92 -32.95 3.49
CA ARG A 252 7.07 -34.32 4.00
C ARG A 252 5.81 -34.80 4.67
N THR A 253 5.76 -36.09 4.97
CA THR A 253 4.74 -36.58 5.91
C THR A 253 4.97 -35.93 7.26
N VAL A 254 3.90 -35.74 8.03
CA VAL A 254 3.97 -35.21 9.40
C VAL A 254 4.98 -35.96 10.27
N ARG A 255 5.05 -37.29 10.12
CA ARG A 255 5.99 -38.13 10.86
C ARG A 255 7.45 -37.82 10.50
N ASP A 256 7.75 -37.66 9.22
CA ASP A 256 9.10 -37.36 8.75
C ASP A 256 9.50 -35.92 9.10
N GLU A 257 8.54 -34.99 9.15
CA GLU A 257 8.72 -33.61 9.61
C GLU A 257 9.03 -33.55 11.13
N GLU A 258 8.33 -34.34 11.95
CA GLU A 258 8.66 -34.51 13.39
C GLU A 258 10.07 -35.12 13.58
N GLN A 259 10.44 -36.11 12.76
CA GLN A 259 11.77 -36.72 12.83
C GLN A 259 12.89 -35.74 12.42
N LEU A 260 12.64 -34.90 11.41
CA LEU A 260 13.56 -33.81 11.06
C LEU A 260 13.70 -32.83 12.22
N ALA A 261 12.58 -32.43 12.83
CA ALA A 261 12.59 -31.52 13.97
C ALA A 261 13.49 -32.04 15.10
N ASP A 262 13.32 -33.31 15.50
CA ASP A 262 14.16 -33.93 16.53
C ASP A 262 15.64 -33.96 16.15
N THR A 263 15.94 -34.21 14.88
CA THR A 263 17.32 -34.21 14.35
C THR A 263 17.93 -32.81 14.44
N LEU A 264 17.23 -31.78 13.97
CA LEU A 264 17.68 -30.38 14.02
C LEU A 264 17.90 -29.89 15.45
N LEU A 265 16.99 -30.25 16.36
CA LEU A 265 17.11 -29.93 17.78
C LEU A 265 18.34 -30.60 18.40
N ALA A 266 18.61 -31.86 18.07
CA ALA A 266 19.79 -32.58 18.54
C ALA A 266 21.11 -32.01 17.99
N GLU A 267 21.09 -31.48 16.76
CA GLU A 267 22.23 -30.81 16.11
C GLU A 267 22.46 -29.37 16.60
N GLY A 268 21.57 -28.84 17.45
CA GLY A 268 21.67 -27.48 18.00
C GLY A 268 21.01 -26.39 17.16
N HIS A 269 20.32 -26.75 16.08
CA HIS A 269 19.51 -25.84 15.25
C HIS A 269 18.15 -25.59 15.91
N ARG A 270 18.16 -24.93 17.08
CA ARG A 270 17.00 -24.82 17.96
C ARG A 270 15.78 -24.20 17.27
N ALA A 271 15.90 -22.99 16.72
CA ALA A 271 14.76 -22.30 16.10
C ALA A 271 14.16 -23.12 14.94
N HIS A 272 14.99 -23.58 14.02
CA HIS A 272 14.54 -24.38 12.87
C HIS A 272 13.88 -25.71 13.28
N GLY A 273 14.46 -26.42 14.25
CA GLY A 273 13.86 -27.64 14.77
C GLY A 273 12.49 -27.41 15.43
N LEU A 274 12.33 -26.30 16.16
CA LEU A 274 11.04 -25.90 16.75
C LEU A 274 10.02 -25.53 15.67
N VAL A 275 10.43 -24.82 14.60
CA VAL A 275 9.55 -24.52 13.45
C VAL A 275 9.01 -25.80 12.81
N MET A 276 9.89 -26.77 12.51
CA MET A 276 9.47 -28.05 11.91
C MET A 276 8.47 -28.80 12.81
N ARG A 277 8.73 -28.86 14.12
CA ARG A 277 7.80 -29.49 15.07
C ARG A 277 6.48 -28.74 15.19
N GLY A 278 6.54 -27.41 15.24
CA GLY A 278 5.37 -26.55 15.29
C GLY A 278 4.50 -26.69 14.04
N SER A 279 5.13 -26.73 12.85
CA SER A 279 4.47 -27.01 11.57
C SER A 279 3.75 -28.36 11.63
N ALA A 280 4.45 -29.43 12.01
CA ALA A 280 3.86 -30.75 12.16
C ALA A 280 2.65 -30.77 13.12
N TYR A 281 2.72 -30.05 14.24
CA TYR A 281 1.57 -29.90 15.15
C TYR A 281 0.41 -29.15 14.52
N LEU A 282 0.69 -28.06 13.80
CA LEU A 282 -0.35 -27.28 13.12
C LEU A 282 -1.08 -28.13 12.10
N ARG A 283 -0.34 -28.87 11.26
CA ARG A 283 -0.86 -29.81 10.24
C ARG A 283 -1.75 -30.92 10.82
N GLN A 284 -1.53 -31.28 12.10
CA GLN A 284 -2.36 -32.21 12.87
C GLN A 284 -3.62 -31.56 13.51
N GLY A 285 -3.85 -30.26 13.31
CA GLY A 285 -4.92 -29.49 13.98
C GLY A 285 -4.57 -29.02 15.40
N ARG A 286 -3.35 -29.28 15.88
CA ARG A 286 -2.94 -29.01 17.27
C ARG A 286 -2.41 -27.59 17.44
N ALA A 287 -3.24 -26.60 17.10
CA ALA A 287 -2.87 -25.17 17.05
C ALA A 287 -2.19 -24.68 18.35
N GLY A 288 -2.77 -24.94 19.53
CA GLY A 288 -2.16 -24.49 20.79
C GLY A 288 -0.81 -25.14 21.12
N ALA A 289 -0.50 -26.32 20.57
CA ALA A 289 0.83 -26.90 20.67
C ALA A 289 1.81 -26.22 19.70
N ALA A 290 1.35 -25.95 18.47
CA ALA A 290 2.12 -25.20 17.49
C ALA A 290 2.47 -23.78 17.98
N VAL A 291 1.52 -23.06 18.59
CA VAL A 291 1.76 -21.72 19.16
C VAL A 291 2.93 -21.72 20.14
N ARG A 292 3.02 -22.72 21.03
CA ARG A 292 4.13 -22.82 21.99
C ARG A 292 5.47 -23.03 21.29
N GLU A 293 5.54 -23.97 20.35
CA GLU A 293 6.77 -24.26 19.60
C GLU A 293 7.23 -23.04 18.78
N MET A 294 6.29 -22.36 18.11
CA MET A 294 6.60 -21.19 17.28
C MET A 294 7.04 -19.98 18.11
N ARG A 295 6.44 -19.75 19.28
CA ARG A 295 6.91 -18.71 20.23
C ARG A 295 8.34 -19.01 20.69
N ASP A 296 8.60 -20.24 21.14
CA ASP A 296 9.94 -20.65 21.55
C ASP A 296 10.95 -20.54 20.39
N ALA A 297 10.51 -20.75 19.14
CA ALA A 297 11.33 -20.58 17.95
C ALA A 297 11.68 -19.09 17.70
N CYS A 298 10.70 -18.18 17.79
CA CYS A 298 10.92 -16.74 17.69
C CYS A 298 11.87 -16.23 18.80
N GLU A 299 11.74 -16.75 20.03
CA GLU A 299 12.65 -16.41 21.13
C GLU A 299 14.07 -16.95 20.93
N ALA A 300 14.20 -18.13 20.30
CA ALA A 300 15.49 -18.74 20.02
C ALA A 300 16.24 -18.01 18.89
N ASP A 301 15.54 -17.48 17.90
CA ASP A 301 16.10 -16.70 16.80
C ASP A 301 15.09 -15.67 16.26
N GLY A 302 15.28 -14.41 16.66
CA GLY A 302 14.45 -13.29 16.22
C GLY A 302 14.59 -12.92 14.73
N SER A 303 15.42 -13.62 13.96
CA SER A 303 15.55 -13.47 12.50
C SER A 303 14.93 -14.63 11.71
N CYS A 304 14.42 -15.66 12.40
CA CYS A 304 13.83 -16.83 11.73
C CYS A 304 12.43 -16.51 11.20
N PHE A 305 12.34 -16.08 9.94
CA PHE A 305 11.08 -15.73 9.29
C PHE A 305 9.99 -16.82 9.42
N ALA A 306 10.38 -18.09 9.27
CA ALA A 306 9.49 -19.24 9.35
C ALA A 306 8.85 -19.40 10.74
N ALA A 307 9.53 -18.98 11.81
CA ALA A 307 8.97 -18.97 13.16
C ALA A 307 7.85 -17.93 13.29
N PHE A 308 8.04 -16.73 12.72
CA PHE A 308 7.03 -15.67 12.76
C PHE A 308 5.82 -16.00 11.89
N LEU A 309 6.03 -16.49 10.65
CA LEU A 309 4.96 -16.99 9.80
C LEU A 309 4.17 -18.12 10.47
N GLY A 310 4.89 -19.10 11.01
CA GLY A 310 4.31 -20.23 11.73
C GLY A 310 3.54 -19.79 12.96
N LEU A 311 4.01 -18.79 13.70
CA LEU A 311 3.30 -18.22 14.84
C LEU A 311 2.00 -17.50 14.42
N GLY A 312 2.05 -16.73 13.34
CA GLY A 312 0.86 -16.10 12.76
C GLY A 312 -0.19 -17.13 12.37
N ALA A 313 0.21 -18.15 11.61
CA ALA A 313 -0.67 -19.24 11.20
C ALA A 313 -1.22 -20.05 12.39
N ALA A 314 -0.39 -20.34 13.39
CA ALA A 314 -0.81 -21.08 14.58
C ALA A 314 -1.80 -20.30 15.44
N LEU A 315 -1.58 -18.99 15.65
CA LEU A 315 -2.52 -18.13 16.36
C LEU A 315 -3.83 -17.96 15.59
N ALA A 316 -3.78 -17.82 14.27
CA ALA A 316 -4.97 -17.77 13.42
C ALA A 316 -5.79 -19.06 13.58
N CYS A 317 -5.13 -20.22 13.51
CA CYS A 317 -5.79 -21.51 13.70
C CYS A 317 -6.41 -21.66 15.10
N GLU A 318 -5.73 -21.19 16.15
CA GLU A 318 -6.24 -21.25 17.53
C GLU A 318 -7.42 -20.30 17.73
N HIS A 319 -7.34 -19.05 17.24
CA HIS A 319 -8.37 -18.04 17.42
C HIS A 319 -9.64 -18.34 16.63
N LEU A 320 -9.51 -18.91 15.43
CA LEU A 320 -10.62 -19.20 14.53
C LEU A 320 -11.18 -20.62 14.69
N ASP A 321 -10.61 -21.42 15.61
CA ASP A 321 -10.93 -22.84 15.78
C ASP A 321 -10.86 -23.60 14.43
N ALA A 322 -9.76 -23.38 13.70
CA ALA A 322 -9.60 -23.80 12.31
C ALA A 322 -9.80 -25.31 12.11
N GLU A 323 -9.39 -26.14 13.06
CA GLU A 323 -9.63 -27.59 12.99
C GLU A 323 -11.14 -27.88 12.88
N SER A 324 -11.95 -27.31 13.76
CA SER A 324 -13.40 -27.51 13.73
C SER A 324 -14.02 -26.97 12.46
N ARG A 325 -13.57 -25.81 11.97
CA ARG A 325 -14.03 -25.20 10.72
C ARG A 325 -13.73 -26.06 9.50
N VAL A 326 -12.48 -26.51 9.35
CA VAL A 326 -12.06 -27.41 8.27
C VAL A 326 -12.83 -28.74 8.34
N ARG A 327 -13.12 -29.26 9.53
CA ARG A 327 -13.95 -30.47 9.69
C ARG A 327 -15.41 -30.28 9.28
N GLN A 328 -15.91 -29.04 9.24
CA GLN A 328 -17.27 -28.70 8.80
C GLN A 328 -17.38 -28.46 7.29
N LEU A 329 -16.28 -28.25 6.58
CA LEU A 329 -16.26 -28.16 5.12
C LEU A 329 -17.00 -29.34 4.49
N GLU A 330 -17.63 -29.16 3.34
CA GLU A 330 -18.35 -30.26 2.70
C GLU A 330 -17.40 -31.43 2.36
N LYS A 331 -17.97 -32.62 2.18
CA LYS A 331 -17.23 -33.77 1.65
C LYS A 331 -17.55 -33.88 0.18
N VAL A 332 -16.58 -33.57 -0.65
CA VAL A 332 -16.67 -33.75 -2.10
C VAL A 332 -16.32 -35.19 -2.50
N PRO A 333 -16.82 -35.68 -3.63
CA PRO A 333 -16.36 -36.93 -4.24
C PRO A 333 -14.83 -36.98 -4.44
N PRO A 334 -14.21 -38.17 -4.43
CA PRO A 334 -12.80 -38.31 -4.75
C PRO A 334 -12.48 -37.78 -6.14
N ILE A 335 -11.40 -37.00 -6.26
CA ILE A 335 -10.92 -36.45 -7.53
C ILE A 335 -9.82 -37.37 -8.06
N GLU A 336 -10.07 -38.08 -9.17
CA GLU A 336 -9.13 -39.04 -9.72
C GLU A 336 -7.87 -38.34 -10.27
N GLY A 337 -6.69 -38.82 -9.86
CA GLY A 337 -5.41 -38.33 -10.38
C GLY A 337 -5.01 -36.93 -9.90
N ILE A 338 -5.64 -36.41 -8.84
CA ILE A 338 -5.30 -35.11 -8.24
C ILE A 338 -3.80 -34.97 -7.95
N GLU A 339 -3.12 -36.05 -7.56
CA GLU A 339 -1.69 -36.08 -7.26
C GLU A 339 -0.78 -35.82 -8.48
N ARG A 340 -1.32 -35.88 -9.70
CA ARG A 340 -0.60 -35.54 -10.92
C ARG A 340 -0.42 -34.03 -11.08
N VAL A 341 -1.31 -33.24 -10.49
CA VAL A 341 -1.24 -31.77 -10.47
C VAL A 341 -0.79 -31.31 -9.08
N VAL A 342 -1.47 -31.75 -8.01
CA VAL A 342 -1.11 -31.45 -6.62
C VAL A 342 -0.08 -32.46 -6.12
N VAL A 343 1.20 -32.20 -6.39
CA VAL A 343 2.29 -33.18 -6.19
C VAL A 343 2.40 -33.64 -4.73
N ASP A 344 2.11 -32.75 -3.78
CA ASP A 344 2.23 -33.02 -2.34
C ASP A 344 0.98 -33.70 -1.74
N TYR A 345 -0.09 -33.92 -2.52
CA TYR A 345 -1.34 -34.55 -2.05
C TYR A 345 -1.15 -35.86 -1.24
N PRO A 346 -0.24 -36.78 -1.62
CA PRO A 346 -0.02 -38.02 -0.89
C PRO A 346 0.50 -37.83 0.54
N VAL A 347 1.21 -36.72 0.83
CA VAL A 347 1.80 -36.45 2.14
C VAL A 347 0.94 -35.57 3.04
N LEU A 348 -0.21 -35.11 2.54
CA LEU A 348 -1.16 -34.29 3.28
C LEU A 348 -1.93 -35.07 4.35
N THR A 349 -2.29 -34.39 5.43
CA THR A 349 -3.19 -34.90 6.47
C THR A 349 -4.64 -34.93 5.99
N GLU A 350 -5.52 -35.59 6.74
CA GLU A 350 -6.96 -35.60 6.43
C GLU A 350 -7.56 -34.18 6.43
N LEU A 351 -7.10 -33.30 7.33
CA LEU A 351 -7.56 -31.92 7.39
C LEU A 351 -7.11 -31.13 6.17
N GLU A 352 -5.82 -31.23 5.82
CA GLU A 352 -5.24 -30.55 4.66
C GLU A 352 -5.88 -31.01 3.35
N ARG A 353 -6.06 -32.33 3.17
CA ARG A 353 -6.73 -32.87 1.99
C ARG A 353 -8.14 -32.33 1.86
N ARG A 354 -8.88 -32.16 2.95
CA ARG A 354 -10.24 -31.63 2.87
C ARG A 354 -10.28 -30.21 2.30
N VAL A 355 -9.32 -29.36 2.67
CA VAL A 355 -9.21 -28.01 2.10
C VAL A 355 -8.83 -28.11 0.61
N VAL A 356 -7.82 -28.91 0.27
CA VAL A 356 -7.39 -29.11 -1.12
C VAL A 356 -8.52 -29.66 -1.98
N ASP A 357 -9.26 -30.66 -1.49
CA ASP A 357 -10.34 -31.32 -2.20
C ASP A 357 -11.47 -30.31 -2.52
N VAL A 358 -11.94 -29.53 -1.53
CA VAL A 358 -13.01 -28.55 -1.79
C VAL A 358 -12.54 -27.38 -2.67
N SER A 359 -11.27 -26.96 -2.56
CA SER A 359 -10.69 -25.95 -3.44
C SER A 359 -10.48 -26.45 -4.86
N THR A 360 -10.32 -27.75 -5.06
CA THR A 360 -10.04 -28.35 -6.37
C THR A 360 -11.32 -28.79 -7.07
N TYR A 361 -12.34 -29.20 -6.33
CA TYR A 361 -13.52 -29.85 -6.88
C TYR A 361 -14.29 -29.05 -7.93
N PRO A 362 -14.53 -27.73 -7.77
CA PRO A 362 -15.17 -26.93 -8.82
C PRO A 362 -14.36 -26.87 -10.12
N LEU A 363 -13.03 -26.91 -10.01
CA LEU A 363 -12.10 -26.79 -11.14
C LEU A 363 -11.56 -28.14 -11.63
N ARG A 364 -12.11 -29.26 -11.14
CA ARG A 364 -11.55 -30.60 -11.37
C ARG A 364 -11.45 -30.99 -12.85
N ALA A 365 -12.33 -30.46 -13.70
CA ALA A 365 -12.30 -30.67 -15.15
C ALA A 365 -11.03 -30.12 -15.82
N CYS A 366 -10.37 -29.15 -15.18
CA CYS A 366 -9.11 -28.61 -15.64
C CYS A 366 -7.91 -29.50 -15.28
N LEU A 367 -8.04 -30.46 -14.35
CA LEU A 367 -6.90 -31.25 -13.87
C LEU A 367 -6.30 -32.17 -14.93
N PRO A 368 -7.09 -32.95 -15.71
CA PRO A 368 -6.54 -33.79 -16.77
C PRO A 368 -5.68 -33.00 -17.79
N PRO A 369 -6.16 -31.90 -18.41
CA PRO A 369 -5.34 -31.14 -19.35
C PRO A 369 -4.11 -30.49 -18.68
N LEU A 370 -4.23 -30.00 -17.44
CA LEU A 370 -3.09 -29.50 -16.67
C LEU A 370 -2.02 -30.59 -16.47
N ALA A 371 -2.44 -31.78 -16.06
CA ALA A 371 -1.56 -32.92 -15.85
C ALA A 371 -0.91 -33.41 -17.15
N GLU A 372 -1.60 -33.33 -18.29
CA GLU A 372 -1.04 -33.63 -19.62
C GLU A 372 -0.02 -32.58 -20.08
N ALA A 373 -0.25 -31.31 -19.72
CA ALA A 373 0.68 -30.20 -19.98
C ALA A 373 1.92 -30.22 -19.05
N GLY A 374 1.91 -31.10 -18.03
CA GLY A 374 2.95 -31.20 -17.01
C GLY A 374 2.92 -30.04 -16.02
N VAL A 375 1.77 -29.38 -15.87
CA VAL A 375 1.57 -28.30 -14.90
C VAL A 375 1.38 -28.91 -13.50
N THR A 376 2.01 -28.31 -12.51
CA THR A 376 1.94 -28.79 -11.12
C THR A 376 1.66 -27.65 -10.14
N ILE A 377 1.09 -27.99 -8.99
CA ILE A 377 1.02 -27.12 -7.82
C ILE A 377 1.72 -27.81 -6.65
N ARG A 378 2.55 -27.04 -5.93
CA ARG A 378 3.33 -27.52 -4.79
C ARG A 378 2.89 -26.86 -3.50
N LEU A 379 2.79 -27.65 -2.44
CA LEU A 379 2.61 -27.14 -1.10
C LEU A 379 3.97 -27.04 -0.41
N LEU A 380 4.37 -25.83 -0.07
CA LEU A 380 5.71 -25.56 0.44
C LEU A 380 5.78 -25.74 1.97
N PRO A 381 6.87 -26.33 2.50
CA PRO A 381 7.17 -26.32 3.93
C PRO A 381 7.23 -24.89 4.52
N ALA A 382 7.06 -24.80 5.83
CA ALA A 382 7.03 -23.52 6.57
C ALA A 382 8.27 -22.64 6.39
N ASP A 383 9.42 -23.24 6.06
CA ASP A 383 10.73 -22.61 5.95
C ASP A 383 11.22 -22.45 4.50
N VAL A 384 10.34 -22.67 3.53
CA VAL A 384 10.63 -22.58 2.08
C VAL A 384 9.91 -21.39 1.48
N ARG A 385 10.63 -20.55 0.75
CA ARG A 385 10.04 -19.46 -0.06
C ARG A 385 9.57 -19.99 -1.39
N VAL A 386 8.59 -19.31 -1.99
CA VAL A 386 8.16 -19.58 -3.37
C VAL A 386 9.33 -19.52 -4.35
N VAL A 387 10.22 -18.53 -4.20
CA VAL A 387 11.41 -18.36 -5.06
C VAL A 387 12.58 -19.30 -4.73
N ASP A 388 12.51 -20.07 -3.63
CA ASP A 388 13.50 -21.14 -3.39
C ASP A 388 13.25 -22.35 -4.32
N VAL A 389 12.04 -22.45 -4.89
CA VAL A 389 11.67 -23.44 -5.90
C VAL A 389 12.38 -23.11 -7.21
N PRO A 390 13.19 -24.04 -7.79
CA PRO A 390 14.02 -23.75 -8.96
C PRO A 390 13.28 -23.13 -10.15
N GLU A 391 12.04 -23.56 -10.38
CA GLU A 391 11.18 -23.10 -11.45
C GLU A 391 10.69 -21.64 -11.26
N LEU A 392 10.56 -21.19 -10.00
CA LEU A 392 10.11 -19.85 -9.61
C LEU A 392 11.25 -18.91 -9.21
N ALA A 393 12.48 -19.44 -9.07
CA ALA A 393 13.66 -18.66 -8.72
C ALA A 393 13.93 -17.41 -9.59
N PRO A 394 13.58 -17.38 -10.90
CA PRO A 394 13.73 -16.16 -11.70
C PRO A 394 12.90 -14.97 -11.21
N LEU A 395 11.82 -15.20 -10.47
CA LEU A 395 10.94 -14.15 -9.95
C LEU A 395 11.49 -13.48 -8.67
N ALA A 396 12.64 -13.94 -8.17
CA ALA A 396 13.25 -13.37 -6.96
C ALA A 396 13.55 -11.87 -7.13
N GLY A 397 13.09 -11.08 -6.16
CA GLY A 397 13.19 -9.62 -6.14
C GLY A 397 12.19 -8.89 -7.03
N GLU A 398 11.39 -9.60 -7.83
CA GLU A 398 10.29 -8.97 -8.56
C GLU A 398 9.21 -8.50 -7.58
N ARG A 399 8.47 -7.44 -7.95
CA ARG A 399 7.41 -6.88 -7.13
C ARG A 399 6.09 -6.93 -7.89
N GLY A 400 5.03 -7.27 -7.18
CA GLY A 400 3.66 -7.12 -7.67
C GLY A 400 3.19 -5.66 -7.60
N ASP A 401 1.99 -5.42 -8.10
CA ASP A 401 1.39 -4.07 -8.16
C ASP A 401 1.06 -3.49 -6.78
N ASP A 402 0.94 -4.33 -5.75
CA ASP A 402 0.79 -3.89 -4.35
C ASP A 402 2.14 -3.66 -3.64
N HIS A 403 3.21 -3.63 -4.43
CA HIS A 403 4.60 -3.47 -4.02
C HIS A 403 5.16 -4.59 -3.13
N ARG A 404 4.45 -5.71 -2.93
CA ARG A 404 5.05 -6.87 -2.26
C ARG A 404 6.08 -7.52 -3.16
N THR A 405 7.23 -7.85 -2.56
CA THR A 405 8.23 -8.66 -3.23
C THR A 405 7.73 -10.10 -3.36
N VAL A 406 7.96 -10.76 -4.50
CA VAL A 406 7.57 -12.16 -4.72
C VAL A 406 8.17 -13.09 -3.65
N ASP A 407 9.36 -12.76 -3.16
CA ASP A 407 10.04 -13.43 -2.04
C ASP A 407 9.22 -13.49 -0.75
N ALA A 408 8.28 -12.55 -0.58
CA ALA A 408 7.42 -12.40 0.60
C ALA A 408 6.06 -13.10 0.46
N LEU A 409 5.71 -13.61 -0.71
CA LEU A 409 4.36 -14.12 -0.98
C LEU A 409 4.08 -15.51 -0.38
N GLY A 410 2.81 -15.72 -0.01
CA GLY A 410 2.29 -17.00 0.49
C GLY A 410 1.98 -18.02 -0.59
N GLY A 411 1.75 -17.54 -1.82
CA GLY A 411 1.57 -18.33 -3.02
C GLY A 411 1.96 -17.54 -4.27
N VAL A 412 2.28 -18.28 -5.34
CA VAL A 412 2.59 -17.75 -6.68
C VAL A 412 2.21 -18.80 -7.73
N ALA A 413 1.54 -18.36 -8.80
CA ALA A 413 1.36 -19.11 -10.02
C ALA A 413 2.21 -18.53 -11.16
N SER A 414 2.90 -19.41 -11.89
CA SER A 414 3.64 -19.05 -13.09
C SER A 414 3.38 -20.06 -14.20
N LEU A 415 2.58 -19.64 -15.17
CA LEU A 415 2.21 -20.48 -16.33
C LEU A 415 3.41 -20.73 -17.24
N GLY A 416 4.29 -19.74 -17.39
CA GLY A 416 5.53 -19.88 -18.14
C GLY A 416 6.42 -20.97 -17.56
N ALA A 417 6.48 -21.05 -16.23
CA ALA A 417 7.19 -22.10 -15.51
C ALA A 417 6.34 -23.38 -15.27
N ARG A 418 5.06 -23.36 -15.65
CA ARG A 418 4.09 -24.46 -15.49
C ARG A 418 3.97 -24.95 -14.05
N ILE A 419 4.03 -24.02 -13.12
CA ILE A 419 4.01 -24.33 -11.70
C ILE A 419 3.23 -23.28 -10.92
N ALA A 420 2.49 -23.72 -9.92
CA ALA A 420 2.06 -22.89 -8.82
C ALA A 420 2.64 -23.40 -7.51
N ALA A 421 2.71 -22.54 -6.51
CA ALA A 421 3.11 -22.91 -5.16
C ALA A 421 2.26 -22.16 -4.14
N ALA A 422 1.94 -22.83 -3.03
CA ALA A 422 1.30 -22.22 -1.86
C ALA A 422 1.92 -22.78 -0.58
N ARG A 423 1.96 -22.03 0.51
CA ARG A 423 2.52 -22.51 1.79
C ARG A 423 1.54 -23.42 2.54
N VAL A 424 2.05 -24.51 3.11
CA VAL A 424 1.23 -25.44 3.93
C VAL A 424 0.60 -24.75 5.15
N LEU A 425 1.26 -23.71 5.68
CA LEU A 425 0.80 -22.93 6.83
C LEU A 425 -0.53 -22.20 6.56
N GLU A 426 -0.89 -21.97 5.30
CA GLU A 426 -2.08 -21.20 4.89
C GLU A 426 -3.29 -22.09 4.58
N LEU A 427 -3.13 -23.41 4.59
CA LEU A 427 -4.22 -24.33 4.28
C LEU A 427 -5.30 -24.37 5.36
N LEU A 428 -4.93 -24.54 6.62
CA LEU A 428 -5.90 -24.73 7.70
C LEU A 428 -6.65 -23.46 8.13
N PRO A 429 -6.04 -22.26 8.23
CA PRO A 429 -6.74 -21.06 8.67
C PRO A 429 -7.62 -20.45 7.56
N ILE A 430 -8.60 -21.22 7.06
CA ILE A 430 -9.47 -20.84 5.92
C ILE A 430 -10.29 -19.55 6.13
N GLU A 431 -10.53 -19.15 7.38
CA GLU A 431 -11.23 -17.91 7.73
C GLU A 431 -10.26 -16.71 7.92
N ALA A 432 -8.94 -16.90 7.82
CA ALA A 432 -7.96 -15.84 7.93
C ALA A 432 -7.88 -14.99 6.65
N ALA A 433 -7.18 -13.85 6.71
CA ALA A 433 -6.98 -12.95 5.58
C ALA A 433 -6.29 -13.65 4.39
N ASN A 434 -5.33 -14.52 4.65
CA ASN A 434 -4.64 -15.36 3.66
C ASN A 434 -5.19 -16.81 3.61
N GLY A 435 -6.43 -17.02 4.04
CA GLY A 435 -7.13 -18.28 3.79
C GLY A 435 -7.36 -18.48 2.30
N TRP A 436 -7.44 -19.74 1.85
CA TRP A 436 -7.74 -20.11 0.46
C TRP A 436 -6.67 -19.77 -0.59
N THR A 437 -5.44 -19.39 -0.20
CA THR A 437 -4.31 -19.18 -1.12
C THR A 437 -4.13 -20.35 -2.09
N PHE A 438 -4.22 -21.61 -1.62
CA PHE A 438 -4.14 -22.77 -2.53
C PHE A 438 -5.19 -22.74 -3.64
N GLY A 439 -6.44 -22.39 -3.32
CA GLY A 439 -7.52 -22.29 -4.31
C GLY A 439 -7.29 -21.15 -5.30
N HIS A 440 -6.83 -20.00 -4.79
CA HIS A 440 -6.43 -18.85 -5.61
C HIS A 440 -5.32 -19.25 -6.62
N GLU A 441 -4.23 -19.84 -6.15
CA GLU A 441 -3.12 -20.24 -7.04
C GLU A 441 -3.51 -21.35 -8.03
N LEU A 442 -4.37 -22.29 -7.61
CA LEU A 442 -4.91 -23.31 -8.51
C LEU A 442 -5.76 -22.68 -9.62
N SER A 443 -6.53 -21.65 -9.31
CA SER A 443 -7.44 -21.03 -10.27
C SER A 443 -6.72 -20.30 -11.40
N HIS A 444 -5.56 -19.68 -11.13
CA HIS A 444 -4.67 -19.17 -12.17
C HIS A 444 -4.27 -20.25 -13.17
N LEU A 445 -3.93 -21.45 -12.68
CA LEU A 445 -3.59 -22.56 -13.57
C LEU A 445 -4.83 -23.04 -14.36
N ALA A 446 -5.97 -23.14 -13.68
CA ALA A 446 -7.22 -23.64 -14.26
C ALA A 446 -7.76 -22.73 -15.37
N PHE A 447 -7.64 -21.41 -15.22
CA PHE A 447 -8.17 -20.41 -16.16
C PHE A 447 -7.76 -20.67 -17.62
N TYR A 448 -6.52 -21.12 -17.85
CA TYR A 448 -5.97 -21.41 -19.19
C TYR A 448 -6.35 -22.79 -19.74
N CYS A 449 -7.01 -23.61 -18.94
CA CYS A 449 -7.51 -24.93 -19.31
C CYS A 449 -9.04 -24.98 -19.33
N LEU A 450 -9.72 -23.85 -19.10
CA LEU A 450 -11.16 -23.74 -19.29
C LEU A 450 -11.51 -24.05 -20.74
N ALA A 451 -12.66 -24.69 -20.95
CA ALA A 451 -13.22 -24.84 -22.29
C ALA A 451 -13.60 -23.46 -22.86
N ASP A 452 -13.56 -23.31 -24.18
CA ASP A 452 -13.76 -22.02 -24.86
C ASP A 452 -15.05 -21.30 -24.41
N GLU A 453 -16.13 -22.05 -24.18
CA GLU A 453 -17.42 -21.50 -23.71
C GLU A 453 -17.31 -20.80 -22.35
N TRP A 454 -16.63 -21.41 -21.38
CA TRP A 454 -16.44 -20.87 -20.04
C TRP A 454 -15.45 -19.72 -20.05
N HIS A 455 -14.41 -19.83 -20.87
CA HIS A 455 -13.42 -18.77 -21.01
C HIS A 455 -14.04 -17.49 -21.61
N GLU A 456 -14.87 -17.62 -22.65
CA GLU A 456 -15.61 -16.49 -23.23
C GLU A 456 -16.57 -15.84 -22.23
N GLU A 457 -17.22 -16.63 -21.37
CA GLU A 457 -18.09 -16.12 -20.32
C GLU A 457 -17.33 -15.31 -19.27
N VAL A 458 -16.18 -15.81 -18.79
CA VAL A 458 -15.31 -15.07 -17.86
C VAL A 458 -14.83 -13.75 -18.47
N VAL A 459 -14.44 -13.74 -19.76
CA VAL A 459 -14.03 -12.52 -20.48
C VAL A 459 -15.16 -11.51 -20.51
N SER A 460 -16.38 -11.93 -20.83
CA SER A 460 -17.57 -11.06 -20.83
C SER A 460 -17.87 -10.47 -19.45
N LEU A 461 -17.75 -11.27 -18.39
CA LEU A 461 -17.96 -10.82 -17.01
C LEU A 461 -16.87 -9.84 -16.57
N TYR A 462 -15.61 -10.09 -16.94
CA TYR A 462 -14.49 -9.19 -16.65
C TYR A 462 -14.64 -7.84 -17.36
N GLU A 463 -14.99 -7.81 -18.65
CA GLU A 463 -15.22 -6.56 -19.38
C GLU A 463 -16.31 -5.71 -18.73
N ARG A 464 -17.42 -6.35 -18.31
CA ARG A 464 -18.49 -5.68 -17.54
C ARG A 464 -18.01 -5.17 -16.18
N ALA A 465 -17.17 -5.93 -15.49
CA ALA A 465 -16.62 -5.55 -14.20
C ALA A 465 -15.78 -4.27 -14.31
N VAL A 466 -14.91 -4.22 -15.33
CA VAL A 466 -14.10 -3.04 -15.66
C VAL A 466 -14.97 -1.84 -16.04
N GLU A 467 -16.00 -2.03 -16.85
CA GLU A 467 -16.93 -0.95 -17.24
C GLU A 467 -17.73 -0.38 -16.06
N ALA A 468 -18.16 -1.25 -15.14
CA ALA A 468 -18.88 -0.86 -13.93
C ALA A 468 -17.97 -0.24 -12.86
N GLY A 469 -16.64 -0.35 -13.02
CA GLY A 469 -15.67 0.01 -11.99
C GLY A 469 -15.72 -0.91 -10.76
N TYR A 470 -16.34 -2.08 -10.89
CA TYR A 470 -16.41 -3.09 -9.83
C TYR A 470 -15.31 -4.12 -10.04
N VAL A 471 -14.34 -4.14 -9.14
CA VAL A 471 -13.21 -5.08 -9.17
C VAL A 471 -12.85 -5.46 -7.74
N VAL A 472 -12.60 -6.76 -7.50
CA VAL A 472 -12.26 -7.27 -6.14
C VAL A 472 -11.03 -6.54 -5.59
N THR A 473 -10.08 -6.22 -6.46
CA THR A 473 -8.92 -5.36 -6.20
C THR A 473 -8.64 -4.47 -7.41
N ALA A 474 -7.91 -3.37 -7.22
CA ALA A 474 -7.45 -2.55 -8.34
C ALA A 474 -6.61 -3.36 -9.36
N TYR A 475 -5.91 -4.40 -8.89
CA TYR A 475 -5.12 -5.31 -9.72
C TYR A 475 -5.99 -6.27 -10.54
N ALA A 476 -7.11 -6.76 -9.96
CA ALA A 476 -8.11 -7.50 -10.72
C ALA A 476 -8.73 -6.66 -11.85
N ALA A 477 -8.59 -5.34 -11.85
CA ALA A 477 -9.06 -4.47 -12.94
C ALA A 477 -8.18 -4.54 -14.19
N SER A 478 -6.86 -4.72 -14.03
CA SER A 478 -5.89 -4.72 -15.12
C SER A 478 -5.54 -6.12 -15.61
N ASN A 479 -5.95 -7.16 -14.87
CA ASN A 479 -5.60 -8.54 -15.15
C ASN A 479 -6.81 -9.48 -14.96
N ILE A 480 -7.33 -10.03 -16.07
CA ILE A 480 -8.44 -11.00 -16.05
C ILE A 480 -8.12 -12.27 -15.26
N ASP A 481 -6.85 -12.69 -15.23
CA ASP A 481 -6.40 -13.87 -14.49
C ASP A 481 -6.61 -13.67 -12.98
N GLU A 482 -6.32 -12.47 -12.49
CA GLU A 482 -6.52 -12.04 -11.09
C GLU A 482 -7.98 -11.80 -10.76
N PHE A 483 -8.75 -11.30 -11.74
CA PHE A 483 -10.20 -11.26 -11.60
C PHE A 483 -10.79 -12.65 -11.39
N PHE A 484 -10.39 -13.63 -12.20
CA PHE A 484 -10.83 -15.02 -12.05
C PHE A 484 -10.38 -15.62 -10.72
N ALA A 485 -9.11 -15.44 -10.34
CA ALA A 485 -8.59 -16.01 -9.10
C ALA A 485 -9.12 -15.35 -7.83
N GLY A 486 -9.24 -14.03 -7.82
CA GLY A 486 -9.82 -13.28 -6.71
C GLY A 486 -11.31 -13.58 -6.53
N THR A 487 -12.08 -13.70 -7.61
CA THR A 487 -13.49 -14.11 -7.52
C THR A 487 -13.65 -15.57 -7.12
N TYR A 488 -12.72 -16.46 -7.51
CA TYR A 488 -12.72 -17.86 -7.04
C TYR A 488 -12.42 -17.97 -5.54
N GLU A 489 -11.49 -17.18 -5.02
CA GLU A 489 -11.26 -17.08 -3.57
C GLU A 489 -12.52 -16.59 -2.82
N ALA A 490 -13.17 -15.56 -3.36
CA ALA A 490 -14.43 -15.03 -2.84
C ALA A 490 -15.55 -16.08 -2.83
N TYR A 491 -15.63 -16.89 -3.90
CA TYR A 491 -16.56 -18.01 -4.01
C TYR A 491 -16.34 -19.03 -2.90
N LEU A 492 -15.09 -19.48 -2.70
CA LEU A 492 -14.75 -20.45 -1.64
C LEU A 492 -15.10 -19.92 -0.24
N ARG A 493 -14.81 -18.65 0.03
CA ARG A 493 -15.16 -17.99 1.30
C ARG A 493 -16.67 -17.95 1.51
N THR A 494 -17.43 -17.58 0.48
CA THR A 494 -18.89 -17.44 0.54
C THR A 494 -19.57 -18.80 0.70
N ARG A 495 -19.20 -19.77 -0.14
CA ARG A 495 -19.73 -21.13 -0.13
C ARG A 495 -19.53 -21.84 1.20
N HIS A 496 -18.39 -21.59 1.85
CA HIS A 496 -18.04 -22.23 3.12
C HIS A 496 -18.30 -21.34 4.35
N HIS A 497 -19.12 -20.30 4.20
CA HIS A 497 -19.59 -19.42 5.27
C HIS A 497 -18.45 -18.81 6.11
N CYS A 498 -17.32 -18.50 5.48
CA CYS A 498 -16.27 -17.74 6.13
C CYS A 498 -16.81 -16.33 6.45
N HIS A 499 -16.52 -15.80 7.63
CA HIS A 499 -17.12 -14.57 8.17
C HIS A 499 -16.82 -13.26 7.39
N ALA A 500 -16.15 -13.33 6.24
CA ALA A 500 -15.92 -12.18 5.37
C ALA A 500 -17.19 -11.92 4.54
N GLN A 501 -17.89 -10.84 4.84
CA GLN A 501 -18.95 -10.33 3.97
C GLN A 501 -18.30 -9.82 2.68
N HIS A 502 -18.48 -10.53 1.56
CA HIS A 502 -18.22 -9.96 0.25
C HIS A 502 -19.34 -8.97 -0.07
N GLU A 503 -18.98 -7.75 -0.44
CA GLU A 503 -19.94 -6.81 -1.02
C GLU A 503 -20.24 -7.28 -2.44
N LEU A 504 -21.47 -7.76 -2.65
CA LEU A 504 -21.98 -8.06 -3.97
C LEU A 504 -22.05 -6.77 -4.78
N ASP A 505 -21.70 -6.84 -6.05
CA ASP A 505 -21.84 -5.72 -6.96
C ASP A 505 -23.31 -5.51 -7.33
N ASP A 506 -23.68 -4.25 -7.56
CA ASP A 506 -25.04 -3.87 -7.95
C ASP A 506 -25.42 -4.43 -9.34
N GLU A 507 -24.44 -4.87 -10.15
CA GLU A 507 -24.61 -5.39 -11.51
C GLU A 507 -24.72 -6.94 -11.57
N GLY A 508 -24.65 -7.62 -10.41
CA GLY A 508 -24.75 -9.08 -10.26
C GLY A 508 -23.64 -9.88 -10.94
N ILE A 509 -22.47 -9.30 -11.16
CA ILE A 509 -21.30 -9.92 -11.81
C ILE A 509 -20.70 -11.01 -10.92
N VAL A 510 -20.55 -10.76 -9.62
CA VAL A 510 -20.01 -11.73 -8.67
C VAL A 510 -20.94 -12.93 -8.51
N GLU A 511 -22.26 -12.69 -8.47
CA GLU A 511 -23.24 -13.77 -8.43
C GLU A 511 -23.12 -14.65 -9.69
N GLN A 512 -22.97 -14.04 -10.87
CA GLN A 512 -22.76 -14.78 -12.12
C GLN A 512 -21.44 -15.56 -12.15
N MET A 513 -20.36 -15.00 -11.60
CA MET A 513 -19.11 -15.75 -11.42
C MET A 513 -19.29 -16.95 -10.49
N PHE A 514 -20.07 -16.80 -9.43
CA PHE A 514 -20.35 -17.90 -8.49
C PHE A 514 -21.20 -18.99 -9.14
N ASP A 515 -22.24 -18.61 -9.89
CA ASP A 515 -23.04 -19.53 -10.69
C ASP A 515 -22.17 -20.30 -11.70
N LEU A 516 -21.24 -19.62 -12.39
CA LEU A 516 -20.28 -20.25 -13.29
C LEU A 516 -19.42 -21.31 -12.58
N PHE A 517 -18.93 -21.04 -11.36
CA PHE A 517 -18.16 -22.02 -10.59
C PHE A 517 -19.00 -23.22 -10.14
N ASP A 518 -20.27 -23.00 -9.79
CA ASP A 518 -21.20 -24.08 -9.47
C ASP A 518 -21.54 -24.94 -10.70
N ASP A 519 -21.65 -24.32 -11.89
CA ASP A 519 -21.86 -25.01 -13.15
C ASP A 519 -20.63 -25.83 -13.57
N LEU A 520 -19.41 -25.28 -13.45
CA LEU A 520 -18.16 -26.03 -13.63
C LEU A 520 -18.09 -27.23 -12.68
N ALA A 521 -18.51 -27.06 -11.43
CA ALA A 521 -18.58 -28.15 -10.47
C ALA A 521 -19.59 -29.24 -10.86
N SER A 522 -20.62 -28.91 -11.64
CA SER A 522 -21.71 -29.81 -12.02
C SER A 522 -21.47 -30.53 -13.35
N ALA A 523 -20.85 -29.88 -14.33
CA ALA A 523 -20.69 -30.35 -15.72
C ALA A 523 -20.05 -31.75 -15.87
N GLU A 524 -19.04 -32.07 -15.06
CA GLU A 524 -18.44 -33.42 -15.11
C GLU A 524 -19.29 -34.51 -14.47
N THR A 525 -20.12 -34.15 -13.48
CA THR A 525 -20.99 -35.13 -12.79
C THR A 525 -22.02 -35.73 -13.77
N GLU A 526 -22.48 -34.90 -14.72
CA GLU A 526 -23.41 -35.33 -15.78
C GLU A 526 -22.69 -36.16 -16.86
N ALA A 527 -21.50 -35.76 -17.28
CA ALA A 527 -20.69 -36.52 -18.24
C ALA A 527 -20.27 -37.91 -17.70
N GLU A 528 -19.93 -38.01 -16.42
CA GLU A 528 -19.62 -39.29 -15.75
C GLU A 528 -20.86 -40.18 -15.59
N ALA A 529 -22.03 -39.59 -15.29
CA ALA A 529 -23.29 -40.30 -15.19
C ALA A 529 -23.77 -40.83 -16.56
N GLU A 530 -23.56 -40.09 -17.65
CA GLU A 530 -23.87 -40.52 -19.01
C GLU A 530 -22.90 -41.60 -19.52
N ALA A 531 -21.62 -41.56 -19.14
CA ALA A 531 -20.64 -42.58 -19.52
C ALA A 531 -20.79 -43.92 -18.79
N SER A 532 -21.53 -43.94 -17.67
CA SER A 532 -21.72 -45.11 -16.80
C SER A 532 -23.12 -45.75 -16.87
N GLY A 533 -24.04 -45.18 -17.67
CA GLY A 533 -25.36 -45.74 -18.01
C GLY A 533 -25.39 -46.41 -19.38
#